data_AF-A0A2H3GDP3-F1
#
_entry.id   AF-A0A2H3GDP3-F1
#
_cell.length_a   1.000
_cell.length_b   1.000
_cell.length_c   1.000
_cell.angle_alpha   90.00
_cell.angle_beta   90.00
_cell.angle_gamma   90.00
#
_symmetry.space_group_name_H-M   'P 1'
#
loop_
_entity.id
_entity.type
_entity.pdbx_description
1 polymer ?
#
loop_
_entity_poly.entity_id
_entity_poly.type
_entity_poly.pdbx_seq_one_letter_code
_entity_poly.pdbx_strand_id
1 'polypeptide(L)'
;MAMSIVNSIQSIPGVLEASLRRQGIDYEEWLAEAKKNHSPERSKAMNKELSAFSMEDIKAVADSGVRTCVISGGKMDQIDPVRDMGVILREGGQKKGVKNEAVVVRNAYHPWHLQLPELFAAGIAAWVQEKELPEEFEIL
;
A
#
# COMPACT_ATOMS: atom_id res chain seq x y z
N MET A 1 -16.67 -4.19 -8.11
CA MET A 1 -17.00 -3.10 -9.06
C MET A 1 -15.84 -2.12 -9.29
N ALA A 2 -15.10 -1.70 -8.26
CA ALA A 2 -14.02 -0.71 -8.40
C ALA A 2 -12.89 -1.10 -9.38
N MET A 3 -12.40 -2.35 -9.34
CA MET A 3 -11.37 -2.83 -10.28
C MET A 3 -11.82 -2.78 -11.76
N SER A 4 -13.11 -2.93 -12.05
CA SER A 4 -13.63 -2.89 -13.42
C SER A 4 -13.56 -1.49 -14.05
N ILE A 5 -13.65 -0.44 -13.22
CA ILE A 5 -13.58 0.96 -13.67
C ILE A 5 -12.13 1.40 -13.82
N VAL A 6 -11.24 0.95 -12.91
CA VAL A 6 -9.81 1.19 -13.02
C VAL A 6 -9.23 0.52 -14.27
N ASN A 7 -9.61 -0.73 -14.53
CA ASN A 7 -9.20 -1.44 -15.75
C ASN A 7 -9.71 -0.77 -17.04
N SER A 8 -10.90 -0.17 -17.04
CA SER A 8 -11.46 0.51 -18.22
C SER A 8 -10.87 1.90 -18.46
N ILE A 9 -10.40 2.59 -17.42
CA ILE A 9 -9.68 3.86 -17.56
C ILE A 9 -8.23 3.61 -17.98
N GLN A 10 -7.58 2.57 -17.44
CA GLN A 10 -6.22 2.17 -17.83
C GLN A 10 -6.15 1.62 -19.26
N SER A 11 -7.27 1.15 -19.82
CA SER A 11 -7.35 0.73 -21.22
C SER A 11 -7.48 1.88 -22.22
N ILE A 12 -7.62 3.14 -21.76
CA ILE A 12 -7.63 4.30 -22.65
C ILE A 12 -6.19 4.57 -23.11
N PRO A 13 -5.92 4.59 -24.43
CA PRO A 13 -4.58 4.83 -24.96
C PRO A 13 -3.95 6.11 -24.39
N GLY A 14 -2.70 6.02 -23.92
CA GLY A 14 -1.93 7.14 -23.36
C GLY A 14 -2.28 7.55 -21.92
N VAL A 15 -3.42 7.13 -21.35
CA VAL A 15 -3.78 7.48 -19.96
C VAL A 15 -2.93 6.72 -18.95
N LEU A 16 -2.75 5.40 -19.17
CA LEU A 16 -1.90 4.58 -18.32
C LEU A 16 -0.44 5.05 -18.39
N GLU A 17 0.07 5.31 -19.60
CA GLU A 17 1.41 5.85 -19.82
C GLU A 17 1.61 7.18 -19.08
N ALA A 18 0.69 8.14 -19.22
CA ALA A 18 0.78 9.42 -18.53
C ALA A 18 0.75 9.27 -17.00
N SER A 19 -0.01 8.31 -16.47
CA SER A 19 -0.06 8.00 -15.04
C SER A 19 1.26 7.41 -14.54
N LEU A 20 1.83 6.45 -15.25
CA LEU A 20 3.10 5.81 -14.91
C LEU A 20 4.26 6.80 -14.99
N ARG A 21 4.28 7.66 -16.02
CA ARG A 21 5.28 8.72 -16.15
C ARG A 21 5.27 9.69 -14.96
N ARG A 22 4.10 10.04 -14.41
CA ARG A 22 4.00 10.88 -13.20
C ARG A 22 4.60 10.23 -11.95
N GLN A 23 4.75 8.91 -11.97
CA GLN A 23 5.33 8.11 -10.90
C GLN A 23 6.83 7.85 -11.14
N GLY A 24 7.40 8.40 -12.21
CA GLY A 24 8.80 8.16 -12.61
C GLY A 24 9.02 6.81 -13.31
N ILE A 25 7.95 6.14 -13.74
CA ILE A 25 8.00 4.82 -14.36
C ILE A 25 8.04 4.98 -15.89
N ASP A 26 9.05 4.40 -16.53
CA ASP A 26 9.10 4.26 -17.99
C ASP A 26 8.06 3.24 -18.46
N TYR A 27 7.24 3.62 -19.43
CA TYR A 27 6.09 2.83 -19.84
C TYR A 27 6.49 1.57 -20.62
N GLU A 28 7.48 1.67 -21.51
CA GLU A 28 7.92 0.54 -22.33
C GLU A 28 8.69 -0.48 -21.49
N GLU A 29 9.54 -0.01 -20.58
CA GLU A 29 10.23 -0.85 -19.61
C GLU A 29 9.23 -1.56 -18.69
N TRP A 30 8.22 -0.83 -18.17
CA TRP A 30 7.16 -1.40 -17.35
C TRP A 30 6.38 -2.48 -18.10
N LEU A 31 6.00 -2.25 -19.36
CA LEU A 31 5.30 -3.24 -20.17
C LEU A 31 6.14 -4.50 -20.40
N ALA A 32 7.44 -4.34 -20.70
CA ALA A 32 8.35 -5.45 -20.91
C ALA A 32 8.50 -6.31 -19.65
N GLU A 33 8.73 -5.69 -18.49
CA GLU A 33 8.84 -6.40 -17.21
C GLU A 33 7.49 -6.99 -16.76
N ALA A 34 6.37 -6.29 -16.95
CA ALA A 34 5.04 -6.80 -16.63
C ALA A 34 4.73 -8.06 -17.46
N LYS A 35 5.05 -8.05 -18.76
CA LYS A 35 4.85 -9.21 -19.64
C LYS A 35 5.72 -10.40 -19.24
N LYS A 36 7.00 -10.15 -18.92
CA LYS A 36 7.95 -11.17 -18.46
C LYS A 36 7.52 -11.82 -17.15
N ASN A 37 6.95 -11.04 -16.23
CA ASN A 37 6.56 -11.51 -14.90
C ASN A 37 5.08 -11.95 -14.80
N HIS A 38 4.31 -11.84 -15.89
CA HIS A 38 2.89 -12.17 -15.91
C HIS A 38 2.66 -13.67 -15.70
N SER A 39 1.90 -14.03 -14.66
CA SER A 39 1.41 -15.40 -14.42
C SER A 39 -0.11 -15.36 -14.16
N PRO A 40 -0.92 -16.00 -15.02
CA PRO A 40 -2.36 -16.14 -14.81
C PRO A 40 -2.71 -16.80 -13.47
N GLU A 41 -1.90 -17.77 -13.04
CA GLU A 41 -2.08 -18.50 -11.79
C GLU A 41 -1.89 -17.58 -10.59
N ARG A 42 -0.82 -16.77 -10.58
CA ARG A 42 -0.58 -15.77 -9.53
C ARG A 42 -1.67 -14.72 -9.50
N SER A 43 -2.10 -14.23 -10.66
CA SER A 43 -3.21 -13.25 -10.76
C SER A 43 -4.52 -13.83 -10.20
N LYS A 44 -4.84 -15.08 -10.52
CA LYS A 44 -6.04 -15.75 -10.00
C LYS A 44 -5.95 -15.95 -8.48
N ALA A 45 -4.80 -16.37 -7.97
CA ALA A 45 -4.58 -16.55 -6.54
C ALA A 45 -4.72 -15.22 -5.78
N MET A 46 -4.03 -14.17 -6.25
CA MET A 46 -4.12 -12.83 -5.67
C MET A 46 -5.56 -12.32 -5.66
N ASN A 47 -6.30 -12.42 -6.77
CA ASN A 47 -7.69 -11.97 -6.83
C ASN A 47 -8.60 -12.70 -5.84
N LYS A 48 -8.36 -14.00 -5.63
CA LYS A 48 -9.11 -14.78 -4.63
C LYS A 48 -8.85 -14.23 -3.23
N GLU A 49 -7.58 -14.06 -2.84
CA GLU A 49 -7.23 -13.56 -1.50
C GLU A 49 -7.75 -12.14 -1.28
N LEU A 50 -7.57 -11.23 -2.25
CA LEU A 50 -8.08 -9.86 -2.16
C LEU A 50 -9.62 -9.81 -2.09
N SER A 51 -10.32 -10.75 -2.70
CA SER A 51 -11.79 -10.82 -2.61
C SER A 51 -12.31 -11.34 -1.27
N ALA A 52 -11.47 -12.08 -0.54
CA ALA A 52 -11.80 -12.62 0.78
C ALA A 52 -11.35 -11.71 1.93
N PHE A 53 -10.40 -10.80 1.67
CA PHE A 53 -9.86 -9.89 2.66
C PHE A 53 -10.93 -8.99 3.29
N SER A 54 -10.85 -8.82 4.60
CA SER A 54 -11.81 -8.09 5.41
C SER A 54 -11.15 -7.41 6.62
N MET A 55 -11.93 -6.59 7.35
CA MET A 55 -11.48 -6.02 8.62
C MET A 55 -11.30 -7.05 9.73
N GLU A 56 -11.86 -8.26 9.60
CA GLU A 56 -11.61 -9.36 10.55
C GLU A 56 -10.16 -9.85 10.45
N ASP A 57 -9.57 -9.84 9.25
CA ASP A 57 -8.16 -10.20 9.06
C ASP A 57 -7.23 -9.17 9.74
N ILE A 58 -7.58 -7.89 9.65
CA ILE A 58 -6.86 -6.80 10.33
C ILE A 58 -6.97 -6.95 11.84
N LYS A 59 -8.16 -7.32 12.34
CA LYS A 59 -8.35 -7.63 13.75
C LYS A 59 -7.50 -8.81 14.19
N ALA A 60 -7.42 -9.88 13.39
CA ALA A 60 -6.58 -11.04 13.68
C ALA A 60 -5.10 -10.66 13.77
N VAL A 61 -4.61 -9.78 12.88
CA VAL A 61 -3.26 -9.21 12.95
C VAL A 61 -3.07 -8.40 14.22
N ALA A 62 -4.02 -7.51 14.55
CA ALA A 62 -3.96 -6.69 15.76
C ALA A 62 -3.89 -7.56 17.05
N ASP A 63 -4.65 -8.65 17.08
CA ASP A 63 -4.72 -9.58 18.22
C ASP A 63 -3.54 -10.57 18.28
N SER A 64 -2.72 -10.66 17.23
CA SER A 64 -1.55 -11.56 17.16
C SER A 64 -0.38 -11.14 18.07
N GLY A 65 -0.33 -9.86 18.47
CA GLY A 65 0.80 -9.29 19.20
C GLY A 65 2.02 -8.98 18.32
N VAL A 66 1.89 -9.02 17.00
CA VAL A 66 2.95 -8.59 16.07
C VAL A 66 2.89 -7.08 15.86
N ARG A 67 4.03 -6.40 16.07
CA ARG A 67 4.20 -4.97 15.85
C ARG A 67 4.03 -4.64 14.35
N THR A 68 2.97 -3.93 14.00
CA THR A 68 2.53 -3.74 12.60
C THR A 68 2.34 -2.27 12.24
N CYS A 69 2.88 -1.83 11.10
CA CYS A 69 2.58 -0.53 10.52
C CYS A 69 2.02 -0.71 9.10
N VAL A 70 0.84 -0.13 8.85
CA VAL A 70 0.23 -0.05 7.52
C VAL A 70 0.49 1.33 6.93
N ILE A 71 0.98 1.38 5.70
CA ILE A 71 1.39 2.61 5.03
C ILE A 71 0.61 2.74 3.72
N SER A 72 0.08 3.93 3.44
CA SER A 72 -0.59 4.25 2.18
C SER A 72 -0.01 5.49 1.50
N GLY A 73 -0.05 5.54 0.17
CA GLY A 73 0.25 6.72 -0.63
C GLY A 73 -0.98 7.63 -0.79
N GLY A 74 -0.89 8.88 -0.34
CA GLY A 74 -2.03 9.78 -0.23
C GLY A 74 -2.67 10.25 -1.55
N LYS A 75 -2.05 10.00 -2.71
CA LYS A 75 -2.56 10.46 -4.02
C LYS A 75 -3.35 9.41 -4.81
N MET A 76 -3.29 8.13 -4.44
CA MET A 76 -3.91 7.05 -5.23
C MET A 76 -4.57 5.97 -4.36
N ASP A 77 -4.04 5.72 -3.15
CA ASP A 77 -4.59 4.71 -2.28
C ASP A 77 -5.89 5.17 -1.60
N GLN A 78 -6.65 4.20 -1.09
CA GLN A 78 -7.85 4.46 -0.33
C GLN A 78 -7.48 4.78 1.13
N ILE A 79 -7.55 6.05 1.51
CA ILE A 79 -7.13 6.49 2.84
C ILE A 79 -8.12 6.08 3.93
N ASP A 80 -9.43 6.16 3.67
CA ASP A 80 -10.44 5.87 4.71
C ASP A 80 -10.37 4.43 5.23
N PRO A 81 -10.29 3.38 4.37
CA PRO A 81 -10.07 2.02 4.85
C PRO A 81 -8.77 1.87 5.65
N VAL A 82 -7.67 2.53 5.25
CA VAL A 82 -6.39 2.45 5.97
C VAL A 82 -6.48 3.12 7.35
N ARG A 83 -7.24 4.21 7.46
CA ARG A 83 -7.58 4.83 8.75
C ARG A 83 -8.35 3.86 9.65
N ASP A 84 -9.39 3.21 9.11
CA ASP A 84 -10.17 2.22 9.86
C ASP A 84 -9.30 1.05 10.33
N MET A 85 -8.37 0.59 9.49
CA MET A 85 -7.36 -0.40 9.87
C MET A 85 -6.50 0.10 11.03
N GLY A 86 -6.07 1.37 11.00
CA GLY A 86 -5.28 2.00 12.06
C GLY A 86 -5.97 1.97 13.42
N VAL A 87 -7.27 2.24 13.47
CA VAL A 87 -8.07 2.15 14.70
C VAL A 87 -8.02 0.73 15.27
N ILE A 88 -8.35 -0.27 14.45
CA ILE A 88 -8.38 -1.68 14.86
C ILE A 88 -7.00 -2.16 15.33
N LEU A 89 -5.96 -1.81 14.56
CA LEU A 89 -4.58 -2.18 14.84
C LEU A 89 -4.08 -1.62 16.17
N ARG A 90 -4.35 -0.34 16.45
CA ARG A 90 -3.96 0.31 17.71
C ARG A 90 -4.67 -0.30 18.91
N GLU A 91 -5.97 -0.55 18.81
CA GLU A 91 -6.75 -1.17 19.88
C GLU A 91 -6.24 -2.58 20.24
N GLY A 92 -5.97 -3.42 19.24
CA GLY A 92 -5.42 -4.75 19.46
C GLY A 92 -3.97 -4.71 19.97
N GLY A 93 -3.14 -3.84 19.38
CA GLY A 93 -1.76 -3.62 19.80
C GLY A 93 -1.64 -3.20 21.26
N GLN A 94 -2.49 -2.27 21.72
CA GLN A 94 -2.53 -1.82 23.12
C GLN A 94 -2.83 -2.99 24.08
N LYS A 95 -3.77 -3.88 23.73
CA LYS A 95 -4.10 -5.07 24.53
C LYS A 95 -2.95 -6.08 24.60
N LYS A 96 -2.05 -6.06 23.61
CA LYS A 96 -0.90 -6.96 23.51
C LYS A 96 0.42 -6.33 23.95
N GLY A 97 0.41 -5.04 24.30
CA GLY A 97 1.62 -4.30 24.67
C GLY A 97 2.55 -4.00 23.50
N VAL A 98 2.04 -3.94 22.26
CA VAL A 98 2.84 -3.59 21.07
C VAL A 98 2.29 -2.34 20.38
N LYS A 99 3.19 -1.53 19.81
CA LYS A 99 2.81 -0.34 19.03
C LYS A 99 2.43 -0.74 17.62
N ASN A 100 1.16 -0.68 17.27
CA ASN A 100 0.71 -0.76 15.89
C ASN A 100 0.31 0.62 15.38
N GLU A 101 0.44 0.85 14.08
CA GLU A 101 0.22 2.17 13.48
C GLU A 101 -0.38 2.06 12.07
N ALA A 102 -1.15 3.07 11.66
CA ALA A 102 -1.45 3.32 10.25
C ALA A 102 -1.01 4.74 9.89
N VAL A 103 -0.35 4.89 8.75
CA VAL A 103 0.19 6.17 8.29
C VAL A 103 -0.06 6.39 6.81
N VAL A 104 -0.03 7.66 6.41
CA VAL A 104 -0.10 8.09 5.01
C VAL A 104 1.13 8.89 4.65
N VAL A 105 1.69 8.64 3.47
CA VAL A 105 2.66 9.52 2.84
C VAL A 105 1.88 10.42 1.87
N ARG A 106 1.49 11.62 2.32
CA ARG A 106 0.46 12.45 1.66
C ARG A 106 0.71 12.71 0.18
N ASN A 107 1.97 12.88 -0.22
CA ASN A 107 2.34 13.25 -1.58
C ASN A 107 2.71 12.08 -2.50
N ALA A 108 2.62 10.84 -2.01
CA ALA A 108 3.00 9.61 -2.68
C ALA A 108 1.85 8.95 -3.46
N TYR A 109 2.19 8.30 -4.58
CA TYR A 109 1.31 7.37 -5.32
C TYR A 109 1.47 5.92 -4.82
N HIS A 110 0.70 4.97 -5.37
CA HIS A 110 0.74 3.57 -4.90
C HIS A 110 2.16 2.95 -4.92
N PRO A 111 2.94 2.98 -6.03
CA PRO A 111 4.31 2.48 -6.05
C PRO A 111 5.32 3.54 -5.59
N TRP A 112 5.07 4.20 -4.46
CA TRP A 112 5.94 5.29 -3.99
C TRP A 112 7.34 4.83 -3.56
N HIS A 113 7.55 3.54 -3.35
CA HIS A 113 8.89 2.96 -3.21
C HIS A 113 9.77 3.18 -4.45
N LEU A 114 9.16 3.34 -5.64
CA LEU A 114 9.86 3.73 -6.87
C LEU A 114 9.95 5.25 -7.01
N GLN A 115 8.91 5.96 -6.57
CA GLN A 115 8.81 7.42 -6.67
C GLN A 115 9.79 8.15 -5.74
N LEU A 116 9.94 7.64 -4.50
CA LEU A 116 10.66 8.26 -3.38
C LEU A 116 11.48 7.18 -2.63
N PRO A 117 12.47 6.54 -3.28
CA PRO A 117 13.13 5.35 -2.73
C PRO A 117 13.89 5.63 -1.43
N GLU A 118 14.50 6.81 -1.28
CA GLU A 118 15.20 7.19 -0.05
C GLU A 118 14.22 7.39 1.11
N LEU A 119 13.08 8.04 0.88
CA LEU A 119 12.04 8.22 1.89
C LEU A 119 11.41 6.89 2.29
N PHE A 120 11.19 5.99 1.32
CA PHE A 120 10.72 4.63 1.58
C PHE A 120 11.70 3.88 2.50
N ALA A 121 12.98 3.86 2.13
CA ALA A 121 14.01 3.20 2.93
C ALA A 121 14.11 3.81 4.35
N ALA A 122 14.08 5.13 4.46
CA ALA A 122 14.12 5.83 5.74
C ALA A 122 12.92 5.50 6.63
N GLY A 123 11.71 5.48 6.07
CA GLY A 123 10.50 5.13 6.81
C GLY A 123 10.48 3.69 7.31
N ILE A 124 10.85 2.73 6.46
CA ILE A 124 10.94 1.32 6.86
C ILE A 124 12.03 1.14 7.92
N ALA A 125 13.20 1.75 7.73
CA ALA A 125 14.29 1.68 8.71
C ALA A 125 13.88 2.29 10.06
N ALA A 126 13.20 3.44 10.05
CA ALA A 126 12.69 4.08 11.25
C ALA A 126 11.68 3.19 11.98
N TRP A 127 10.72 2.60 11.26
CA TRP A 127 9.75 1.68 11.85
C TRP A 127 10.45 0.47 12.48
N VAL A 128 11.33 -0.21 11.74
CA VAL A 128 12.02 -1.43 12.21
C VAL A 128 12.96 -1.16 13.39
N GLN A 129 13.62 0.00 13.40
CA GLN A 129 14.56 0.39 14.46
C GLN A 129 13.89 1.10 15.64
N GLU A 130 12.56 1.16 15.68
CA GLU A 130 11.79 1.85 16.73
C GLU A 130 12.16 3.34 16.89
N LYS A 131 12.48 3.99 15.77
CA LYS A 131 12.74 5.43 15.71
C LYS A 131 11.50 6.20 15.28
N GLU A 132 11.57 7.51 15.44
CA GLU A 132 10.57 8.43 14.89
C GLU A 132 10.50 8.30 13.37
N LEU A 133 9.28 8.28 12.83
CA LEU A 133 9.06 8.23 11.39
C LEU A 133 9.42 9.59 10.77
N PRO A 134 9.84 9.62 9.49
CA PRO A 134 10.03 10.88 8.77
C PRO A 134 8.75 11.74 8.79
N GLU A 135 8.90 13.06 8.72
CA GLU A 135 7.79 14.01 8.85
C GLU A 135 6.70 13.84 7.78
N GLU A 136 7.05 13.26 6.64
CA GLU A 136 6.13 12.95 5.56
C GLU A 136 5.16 11.80 5.88
N PHE A 137 5.42 11.01 6.92
CA PHE A 137 4.56 9.93 7.39
C PHE A 137 3.59 10.47 8.44
N GLU A 138 2.38 10.75 8.00
CA GLU A 138 1.32 11.27 8.86
C GLU A 138 0.50 10.14 9.46
N ILE A 139 0.29 10.16 10.77
CA ILE A 139 -0.55 9.19 11.48
C ILE A 139 -2.02 9.35 11.06
N LEU A 140 -2.67 8.24 10.71
CA LEU A 140 -4.07 8.19 10.25
C LEU A 140 -5.07 7.87 11.35
#